data_AF-A0A7V4NGJ8-F1
#
_entry.id   AF-A0A7V4NGJ8-F1
#
_cell.length_a   1.000
_cell.length_b   1.000
_cell.length_c   1.000
_cell.angle_alpha   90.00
_cell.angle_beta   90.00
_cell.angle_gamma   90.00
#
_symmetry.space_group_name_H-M   'P 1'
#
loop_
_entity.id
_entity.type
_entity.pdbx_description
1 polymer ?
#
loop_
_entity_poly.entity_id
_entity_poly.type
_entity_poly.pdbx_seq_one_letter_code
_entity_poly.pdbx_strand_id
1 'polypeptide(L)'
;MKNIFHYRFENTLIKAFNILSMFFIISTFYTFFTSSLFACTIVYHKNPDGTIVVGKNSDLDSPQGLLWFIPPSGGKHGMVLLEQLGVDMPYEGINTSGLYVAITAVPFSWNIPNILRPTRISLQIVREILESSNDVHSAIELFRKRSIVFGTLFGNPMVHYFLADKFGNTAVVEFVNNQLHVIEGENVLTNHYLSADYIKPDNPTSLSRYKKAKALIENSKGIELTPMDILSILESVKQTSTVWNTAFAVRNVSNKAIVEFYIKNANDDVRVFNVKTELEKGMHLYNLETFEEVDKDSIALADNMRRFLVKISNSYGPLSSSSMATFSLLVNNAGYPRIGVECIVLNQLTEDNSQTNLYPGINFDYHLLEQFNLAIGIFLNPTKPLIKLPIFSITFDIGIEPDNWIPYRPLLFLRSMLKFTENNPELSFYLMFGSGLRF
;
A
#
# COMPACT_ATOMS: atom_id res chain seq x y z
N MET A 1 -52.25 8.24 15.13
CA MET A 1 -51.79 7.44 13.97
C MET A 1 -50.41 7.83 13.44
N LYS A 2 -50.00 9.11 13.40
CA LYS A 2 -48.64 9.53 12.98
C LYS A 2 -47.49 8.97 13.86
N ASN A 3 -47.66 8.91 15.19
CA ASN A 3 -46.60 8.46 16.11
C ASN A 3 -46.30 6.95 16.05
N ILE A 4 -47.26 6.12 15.63
CA ILE A 4 -47.05 4.66 15.52
C ILE A 4 -46.27 4.31 14.25
N PHE A 5 -46.45 5.07 13.17
CA PHE A 5 -45.71 4.90 11.93
C PHE A 5 -44.25 5.36 12.06
N HIS A 6 -43.96 6.48 12.72
CA HIS A 6 -42.59 6.97 12.93
C HIS A 6 -41.78 6.00 13.79
N TYR A 7 -42.36 5.54 14.91
CA TYR A 7 -41.70 4.60 15.83
C TYR A 7 -41.44 3.22 15.19
N ARG A 8 -42.35 2.73 14.33
CA ARG A 8 -42.12 1.49 13.57
C ARG A 8 -41.05 1.67 12.48
N PHE A 9 -40.97 2.82 11.83
CA PHE A 9 -40.01 3.06 10.76
C PHE A 9 -38.57 3.19 11.30
N GLU A 10 -38.37 3.92 12.40
CA GLU A 10 -37.06 4.04 13.08
C GLU A 10 -36.55 2.71 13.62
N ASN A 11 -37.41 1.91 14.26
CA ASN A 11 -37.02 0.58 14.75
C ASN A 11 -36.68 -0.40 13.61
N THR A 12 -37.30 -0.24 12.44
CA THR A 12 -37.03 -1.08 11.26
C THR A 12 -35.72 -0.68 10.59
N LEU A 13 -35.42 0.63 10.51
CA LEU A 13 -34.15 1.16 10.01
C LEU A 13 -32.97 0.80 10.92
N ILE A 14 -33.12 0.90 12.23
CA ILE A 14 -32.07 0.52 13.20
C ILE A 14 -31.82 -1.00 13.14
N LYS A 15 -32.87 -1.82 13.03
CA LYS A 15 -32.72 -3.28 12.84
C LYS A 15 -32.06 -3.62 11.50
N ALA A 16 -32.47 -2.96 10.41
CA ALA A 16 -31.85 -3.15 9.10
C ALA A 16 -30.37 -2.75 9.12
N PHE A 17 -30.04 -1.62 9.76
CA PHE A 17 -28.67 -1.15 9.92
C PHE A 17 -27.83 -2.09 10.78
N ASN A 18 -28.37 -2.62 11.89
CA ASN A 18 -27.67 -3.60 12.74
C ASN A 18 -27.46 -4.95 12.05
N ILE A 19 -28.42 -5.39 11.23
CA ILE A 19 -28.27 -6.61 10.42
C ILE A 19 -27.23 -6.37 9.32
N LEU A 20 -27.26 -5.22 8.67
CA LEU A 20 -26.30 -4.86 7.61
C LEU A 20 -24.89 -4.69 8.19
N SER A 21 -24.74 -4.08 9.36
CA SER A 21 -23.45 -3.93 10.05
C SER A 21 -22.92 -5.27 10.58
N MET A 22 -23.78 -6.17 11.06
CA MET A 22 -23.37 -7.53 11.43
C MET A 22 -22.97 -8.35 10.20
N PHE A 23 -23.71 -8.25 9.10
CA PHE A 23 -23.32 -8.85 7.81
C PHE A 23 -22.00 -8.28 7.31
N PHE A 24 -21.78 -6.97 7.46
CA PHE A 24 -20.52 -6.32 7.10
C PHE A 24 -19.39 -6.84 8.00
N ILE A 25 -19.57 -6.89 9.32
CA ILE A 25 -18.57 -7.43 10.26
C ILE A 25 -18.25 -8.89 9.95
N ILE A 26 -19.25 -9.74 9.70
CA ILE A 26 -19.07 -11.16 9.36
C ILE A 26 -18.43 -11.32 7.99
N SER A 27 -18.84 -10.54 6.98
CA SER A 27 -18.26 -10.54 5.64
C SER A 27 -16.81 -10.06 5.65
N THR A 28 -16.52 -9.03 6.45
CA THR A 28 -15.15 -8.53 6.66
C THR A 28 -14.32 -9.60 7.37
N PHE A 29 -14.86 -10.25 8.41
CA PHE A 29 -14.22 -11.40 9.08
C PHE A 29 -13.98 -12.57 8.11
N TYR A 30 -14.92 -12.88 7.22
CA TYR A 30 -14.76 -13.97 6.25
C TYR A 30 -13.74 -13.64 5.16
N THR A 31 -13.62 -12.37 4.75
CA THR A 31 -12.56 -11.92 3.83
C THR A 31 -11.18 -11.88 4.49
N PHE A 32 -11.11 -11.67 5.81
CA PHE A 32 -9.84 -11.72 6.55
C PHE A 32 -9.25 -13.13 6.70
N PHE A 33 -10.02 -14.20 6.50
CA PHE A 33 -9.58 -15.56 6.85
C PHE A 33 -9.09 -16.45 5.70
N THR A 34 -9.06 -15.99 4.44
CA THR A 34 -8.62 -16.85 3.33
C THR A 34 -7.86 -16.10 2.23
N SER A 35 -6.55 -15.91 2.41
CA SER A 35 -5.62 -15.74 1.27
C SER A 35 -4.18 -16.01 1.70
N SER A 36 -3.88 -17.29 1.99
CA SER A 36 -2.49 -17.75 2.20
C SER A 36 -1.72 -17.90 0.87
N LEU A 37 -1.86 -16.95 -0.05
CA LEU A 37 -1.49 -17.17 -1.45
C LEU A 37 -0.25 -16.39 -1.92
N PHE A 38 0.24 -15.42 -1.15
CA PHE A 38 1.48 -14.69 -1.47
C PHE A 38 2.71 -15.50 -1.09
N ALA A 39 3.18 -16.35 -2.00
CA ALA A 39 4.16 -17.37 -1.66
C ALA A 39 5.42 -17.33 -2.54
N CYS A 40 6.14 -16.22 -2.65
CA CYS A 40 7.23 -16.09 -3.62
C CYS A 40 8.50 -16.92 -3.26
N THR A 41 9.35 -17.20 -4.26
CA THR A 41 10.73 -17.71 -4.07
C THR A 41 11.68 -16.85 -4.89
N ILE A 42 12.76 -16.37 -4.29
CA ILE A 42 13.81 -15.60 -4.95
C ILE A 42 15.09 -16.44 -4.93
N VAL A 43 15.82 -16.44 -6.04
CA VAL A 43 17.13 -17.09 -6.17
C VAL A 43 18.14 -16.13 -6.78
N TYR A 44 19.38 -16.23 -6.34
CA TYR A 44 20.50 -15.41 -6.78
C TYR A 44 21.73 -16.29 -6.99
N HIS A 45 22.49 -15.98 -8.02
CA HIS A 45 23.78 -16.59 -8.31
C HIS A 45 24.75 -15.57 -8.88
N LYS A 46 26.03 -15.70 -8.50
CA LYS A 46 27.13 -14.92 -9.06
C LYS A 46 28.00 -15.85 -9.90
N ASN A 47 28.02 -15.62 -11.21
CA ASN A 47 28.83 -16.37 -12.14
C ASN A 47 30.34 -16.12 -11.90
N PRO A 48 31.21 -17.04 -12.32
CA PRO A 48 32.67 -16.88 -12.19
C PRO A 48 33.23 -15.64 -12.88
N ASP A 49 32.60 -15.18 -13.96
CA ASP A 49 32.94 -13.94 -14.69
C ASP A 49 32.48 -12.66 -13.96
N GLY A 50 31.77 -12.80 -12.85
CA GLY A 50 31.20 -11.69 -12.07
C GLY A 50 29.80 -11.27 -12.49
N THR A 51 29.23 -11.89 -13.54
CA THR A 51 27.83 -11.64 -13.93
C THR A 51 26.89 -12.11 -12.82
N ILE A 52 25.93 -11.26 -12.48
CA ILE A 52 24.89 -11.58 -11.52
C ILE A 52 23.67 -12.10 -12.26
N VAL A 53 23.12 -13.22 -11.80
CA VAL A 53 21.82 -13.71 -12.26
C VAL A 53 20.89 -13.88 -11.07
N VAL A 54 19.76 -13.20 -11.11
CA VAL A 54 18.77 -13.18 -10.02
C VAL A 54 17.38 -13.34 -10.59
N GLY A 55 16.50 -14.04 -9.89
CA GLY A 55 15.13 -14.25 -10.36
C GLY A 55 14.15 -14.57 -9.26
N LYS A 56 12.87 -14.49 -9.58
CA LYS A 56 11.77 -14.67 -8.64
C LYS A 56 10.59 -15.44 -9.25
N ASN A 57 10.00 -16.33 -8.44
CA ASN A 57 8.63 -16.81 -8.61
C ASN A 57 7.67 -15.85 -7.93
N SER A 58 6.68 -15.36 -8.68
CA SER A 58 5.58 -14.59 -8.12
C SER A 58 4.35 -15.49 -7.99
N ASP A 59 4.09 -15.91 -6.76
CA ASP A 59 2.95 -16.75 -6.42
C ASP A 59 1.85 -15.84 -5.89
N LEU A 60 0.80 -15.61 -6.69
CA LEU A 60 -0.23 -14.57 -6.52
C LEU A 60 -1.63 -15.13 -6.87
N ASP A 61 -2.68 -14.38 -6.50
CA ASP A 61 -4.09 -14.78 -6.73
C ASP A 61 -4.56 -14.59 -8.18
N SER A 62 -3.84 -13.77 -8.94
CA SER A 62 -4.20 -13.37 -10.30
C SER A 62 -2.95 -13.11 -11.13
N PRO A 63 -2.94 -13.45 -12.43
CA PRO A 63 -1.87 -13.09 -13.36
C PRO A 63 -1.93 -11.63 -13.84
N GLN A 64 -2.94 -10.86 -13.43
CA GLN A 64 -3.02 -9.45 -13.74
C GLN A 64 -1.80 -8.71 -13.19
N GLY A 65 -1.40 -7.62 -13.84
CA GLY A 65 -0.31 -6.78 -13.37
C GLY A 65 0.40 -6.10 -14.52
N LEU A 66 1.29 -5.19 -14.19
CA LEU A 66 1.96 -4.33 -15.16
C LEU A 66 3.48 -4.42 -15.00
N LEU A 67 4.15 -4.50 -16.15
CA LEU A 67 5.59 -4.37 -16.30
C LEU A 67 5.88 -2.95 -16.78
N TRP A 68 6.53 -2.15 -15.96
CA TRP A 68 6.86 -0.76 -16.28
C TRP A 68 8.33 -0.60 -16.66
N PHE A 69 8.57 0.17 -17.72
CA PHE A 69 9.88 0.72 -18.04
C PHE A 69 9.85 2.22 -17.84
N ILE A 70 10.62 2.73 -16.88
CA ILE A 70 10.61 4.14 -16.49
C ILE A 70 12.00 4.74 -16.71
N PRO A 71 12.17 5.67 -17.68
CA PRO A 71 13.46 6.26 -17.97
C PRO A 71 13.97 7.12 -16.79
N PRO A 72 15.30 7.32 -16.68
CA PRO A 72 15.86 8.21 -15.67
C PRO A 72 15.32 9.64 -15.83
N SER A 73 14.99 10.29 -14.72
CA SER A 73 14.46 11.66 -14.72
C SER A 73 14.78 12.37 -13.41
N GLY A 74 15.09 13.66 -13.48
CA GLY A 74 15.28 14.50 -12.28
C GLY A 74 16.37 14.01 -11.32
N GLY A 75 17.43 13.38 -11.83
CA GLY A 75 18.50 12.80 -11.02
C GLY A 75 18.20 11.43 -10.41
N LYS A 76 17.01 10.87 -10.64
CA LYS A 76 16.63 9.50 -10.27
C LYS A 76 17.09 8.50 -11.31
N HIS A 77 17.35 7.27 -10.89
CA HIS A 77 17.67 6.17 -11.79
C HIS A 77 16.49 5.81 -12.69
N GLY A 78 16.79 5.31 -13.90
CA GLY A 78 15.79 4.59 -14.70
C GLY A 78 15.58 3.21 -14.10
N MET A 79 14.43 2.59 -14.34
CA MET A 79 14.12 1.29 -13.73
C MET A 79 13.07 0.49 -14.48
N VAL A 80 13.07 -0.80 -14.17
CA VAL A 80 12.03 -1.77 -14.52
C VAL A 80 11.28 -2.14 -13.25
N LEU A 81 9.95 -2.11 -13.28
CA LEU A 81 9.10 -2.49 -12.13
C LEU A 81 8.05 -3.52 -12.54
N LEU A 82 7.73 -4.43 -11.61
CA LEU A 82 6.61 -5.35 -11.71
C LEU A 82 5.64 -5.13 -10.54
N GLU A 83 4.36 -4.96 -10.83
CA GLU A 83 3.36 -4.55 -9.84
C GLU A 83 1.93 -5.03 -10.16
N GLN A 84 1.07 -5.07 -9.13
CA GLN A 84 -0.38 -5.25 -9.25
C GLN A 84 -1.21 -4.18 -8.55
N LEU A 85 -0.58 -3.27 -7.79
CA LEU A 85 -1.26 -2.32 -6.90
C LEU A 85 -1.04 -0.86 -7.31
N GLY A 86 -0.28 -0.62 -8.38
CA GLY A 86 0.14 0.67 -8.89
C GLY A 86 1.67 0.80 -8.95
N VAL A 87 2.13 1.68 -9.84
CA VAL A 87 3.54 1.94 -10.13
C VAL A 87 4.38 2.35 -8.91
N ASP A 88 3.74 2.96 -7.89
CA ASP A 88 4.38 3.38 -6.65
C ASP A 88 4.49 2.25 -5.61
N MET A 89 3.92 1.08 -5.86
CA MET A 89 3.94 -0.07 -4.97
C MET A 89 4.41 -1.36 -5.67
N PRO A 90 5.62 -1.36 -6.25
CA PRO A 90 6.14 -2.52 -6.95
C PRO A 90 6.49 -3.68 -6.02
N TYR A 91 6.31 -4.89 -6.53
CA TYR A 91 6.70 -6.12 -5.84
C TYR A 91 8.15 -6.51 -6.12
N GLU A 92 8.70 -6.00 -7.21
CA GLU A 92 10.01 -6.32 -7.73
C GLU A 92 10.45 -5.24 -8.71
N GLY A 93 11.76 -5.02 -8.81
CA GLY A 93 12.34 -4.23 -9.87
C GLY A 93 13.86 -4.19 -9.86
N ILE A 94 14.41 -3.56 -10.88
CA ILE A 94 15.84 -3.28 -11.02
C ILE A 94 16.03 -1.89 -11.59
N ASN A 95 17.04 -1.17 -11.13
CA ASN A 95 17.37 0.14 -11.65
C ASN A 95 18.61 0.15 -12.56
N THR A 96 18.87 1.29 -13.21
CA THR A 96 20.01 1.48 -14.12
C THR A 96 21.38 1.43 -13.43
N SER A 97 21.45 1.49 -12.10
CA SER A 97 22.71 1.28 -11.37
C SER A 97 23.07 -0.20 -11.25
N GLY A 98 22.11 -1.10 -11.49
CA GLY A 98 22.22 -2.55 -11.34
C GLY A 98 21.79 -3.04 -9.95
N LEU A 99 21.00 -2.26 -9.20
CA LEU A 99 20.41 -2.67 -7.93
C LEU A 99 19.04 -3.30 -8.17
N TYR A 100 18.92 -4.57 -7.79
CA TYR A 100 17.71 -5.37 -7.79
C TYR A 100 17.08 -5.38 -6.40
N VAL A 101 15.76 -5.23 -6.35
CA VAL A 101 14.96 -5.29 -5.12
C VAL A 101 13.70 -6.09 -5.37
N ALA A 102 13.42 -7.05 -4.50
CA ALA A 102 12.19 -7.82 -4.56
C ALA A 102 11.65 -8.16 -3.17
N ILE A 103 10.35 -8.39 -3.08
CA ILE A 103 9.68 -8.77 -1.83
C ILE A 103 9.11 -10.19 -1.85
N THR A 104 9.04 -10.77 -0.67
CA THR A 104 8.36 -12.03 -0.33
C THR A 104 7.52 -11.80 0.93
N ALA A 105 6.31 -12.38 0.98
CA ALA A 105 5.44 -12.23 2.14
C ALA A 105 5.94 -13.08 3.32
N VAL A 106 5.80 -12.58 4.54
CA VAL A 106 6.20 -13.24 5.78
C VAL A 106 5.10 -13.13 6.83
N PRO A 107 5.07 -14.03 7.83
CA PRO A 107 4.09 -13.98 8.90
C PRO A 107 4.06 -12.64 9.62
N PHE A 108 2.92 -12.34 10.25
CA PHE A 108 2.80 -11.15 11.08
C PHE A 108 3.87 -11.13 12.18
N SER A 109 4.53 -9.99 12.31
CA SER A 109 5.40 -9.64 13.42
C SER A 109 5.09 -8.21 13.83
N TRP A 110 5.21 -7.92 15.12
CA TRP A 110 4.93 -6.59 15.63
C TRP A 110 5.91 -5.58 15.06
N ASN A 111 5.40 -4.52 14.44
CA ASN A 111 6.19 -3.39 13.95
C ASN A 111 5.44 -2.09 14.22
N ILE A 112 6.03 -1.23 15.05
CA ILE A 112 5.46 0.05 15.47
C ILE A 112 6.16 1.16 14.67
N PRO A 113 5.44 1.96 13.88
CA PRO A 113 6.03 3.03 13.10
C PRO A 113 6.78 4.03 13.99
N ASN A 114 7.97 4.42 13.55
CA ASN A 114 8.74 5.48 14.20
C ASN A 114 8.28 6.85 13.67
N ILE A 115 7.52 7.57 14.49
CA ILE A 115 6.94 8.88 14.16
C ILE A 115 7.98 9.99 13.89
N LEU A 116 9.25 9.77 14.23
CA LEU A 116 10.34 10.75 14.01
C LEU A 116 11.01 10.60 12.64
N ARG A 117 10.69 9.54 11.89
CA ARG A 117 11.23 9.31 10.54
C ARG A 117 10.12 9.43 9.51
N PRO A 118 10.41 9.92 8.29
CA PRO A 118 9.45 9.88 7.19
C PRO A 118 8.92 8.47 7.00
N THR A 119 7.60 8.34 6.94
CA THR A 119 6.95 7.05 6.78
C THR A 119 6.92 6.65 5.31
N ARG A 120 7.08 5.35 5.04
CA ARG A 120 6.73 4.74 3.77
C ARG A 120 5.87 3.51 4.00
N ILE A 121 4.94 3.28 3.08
CA ILE A 121 4.27 1.98 2.98
C ILE A 121 5.30 0.95 2.52
N SER A 122 5.16 -0.29 2.98
CA SER A 122 6.09 -1.39 2.70
C SER A 122 6.44 -1.61 1.23
N LEU A 123 5.58 -1.26 0.27
CA LEU A 123 5.92 -1.38 -1.16
C LEU A 123 6.49 -0.09 -1.75
N GLN A 124 6.14 1.07 -1.20
CA GLN A 124 6.68 2.36 -1.64
C GLN A 124 8.18 2.49 -1.38
N ILE A 125 8.68 1.86 -0.32
CA ILE A 125 10.13 1.84 -0.07
C ILE A 125 10.90 1.13 -1.19
N VAL A 126 10.32 0.12 -1.85
CA VAL A 126 10.95 -0.55 -3.01
C VAL A 126 11.16 0.46 -4.14
N ARG A 127 10.12 1.23 -4.47
CA ARG A 127 10.20 2.31 -5.47
C ARG A 127 11.25 3.34 -5.09
N GLU A 128 11.22 3.84 -3.85
CA GLU A 128 12.16 4.87 -3.38
C GLU A 128 13.63 4.41 -3.42
N ILE A 129 13.88 3.15 -3.06
CA ILE A 129 15.21 2.52 -3.17
C ILE A 129 15.64 2.51 -4.63
N LEU A 130 14.81 1.99 -5.53
CA LEU A 130 15.15 1.89 -6.94
C LEU A 130 15.37 3.26 -7.60
N GLU A 131 14.68 4.30 -7.14
CA GLU A 131 14.86 5.68 -7.61
C GLU A 131 16.18 6.31 -7.20
N SER A 132 16.72 5.99 -6.02
CA SER A 132 17.75 6.80 -5.37
C SER A 132 19.01 6.05 -4.93
N SER A 133 18.96 4.72 -4.82
CA SER A 133 20.05 3.89 -4.32
C SER A 133 20.86 3.26 -5.45
N ASN A 134 22.18 3.22 -5.29
CA ASN A 134 23.09 2.70 -6.31
C ASN A 134 23.43 1.22 -6.11
N ASP A 135 23.35 0.74 -4.87
CA ASP A 135 23.87 -0.55 -4.40
C ASP A 135 23.14 -1.01 -3.13
N VAL A 136 23.45 -2.23 -2.67
CA VAL A 136 22.81 -2.82 -1.47
C VAL A 136 23.04 -1.96 -0.23
N HIS A 137 24.22 -1.36 -0.08
CA HIS A 137 24.58 -0.55 1.08
C HIS A 137 23.70 0.72 1.17
N SER A 138 23.61 1.48 0.08
CA SER A 138 22.77 2.68 0.02
C SER A 138 21.27 2.38 0.22
N ALA A 139 20.81 1.22 -0.23
CA ALA A 139 19.45 0.73 0.03
C ALA A 139 19.20 0.45 1.52
N ILE A 140 20.12 -0.22 2.21
CA ILE A 140 20.04 -0.47 3.66
C ILE A 140 20.02 0.84 4.45
N GLU A 141 20.86 1.81 4.06
CA GLU A 141 20.86 3.14 4.67
C GLU A 141 19.51 3.86 4.50
N LEU A 142 18.83 3.67 3.37
CA LEU A 142 17.50 4.24 3.17
C LEU A 142 16.47 3.59 4.09
N PHE A 143 16.46 2.26 4.27
CA PHE A 143 15.60 1.61 5.26
C PHE A 143 15.81 2.16 6.67
N ARG A 144 17.06 2.42 7.08
CA ARG A 144 17.38 3.01 8.39
C ARG A 144 16.82 4.43 8.56
N LYS A 145 16.66 5.18 7.46
CA LYS A 145 16.16 6.56 7.44
C LYS A 145 14.64 6.66 7.30
N ARG A 146 13.94 5.54 7.14
CA ARG A 146 12.48 5.50 6.96
C ARG A 146 11.81 4.76 8.10
N SER A 147 10.55 5.09 8.33
CA SER A 147 9.63 4.30 9.15
C SER A 147 8.75 3.50 8.21
N ILE A 148 8.78 2.16 8.30
CA ILE A 148 8.01 1.32 7.39
C ILE A 148 6.69 0.95 8.05
N VAL A 149 5.58 1.19 7.34
CA VAL A 149 4.24 0.77 7.73
C VAL A 149 3.79 -0.36 6.83
N PHE A 150 3.33 -1.44 7.44
CA PHE A 150 2.73 -2.56 6.75
C PHE A 150 1.21 -2.41 6.80
N GLY A 151 0.53 -2.62 5.68
CA GLY A 151 -0.95 -2.51 5.57
C GLY A 151 -1.71 -3.67 6.23
N THR A 152 -1.16 -4.29 7.28
CA THR A 152 -1.66 -5.54 7.91
C THR A 152 -3.06 -5.40 8.49
N LEU A 153 -3.42 -4.23 9.01
CA LEU A 153 -4.79 -3.93 9.47
C LEU A 153 -5.84 -4.00 8.35
N PHE A 154 -5.40 -3.99 7.08
CA PHE A 154 -6.26 -4.05 5.89
C PHE A 154 -6.07 -5.33 5.08
N GLY A 155 -5.46 -6.35 5.68
CA GLY A 155 -5.27 -7.66 5.05
C GLY A 155 -4.02 -7.78 4.16
N ASN A 156 -3.19 -6.74 4.04
CA ASN A 156 -1.92 -6.87 3.32
C ASN A 156 -0.90 -7.64 4.17
N PRO A 157 -0.15 -8.60 3.60
CA PRO A 157 0.84 -9.34 4.35
C PRO A 157 2.00 -8.44 4.79
N MET A 158 2.70 -8.83 5.85
CA MET A 158 4.05 -8.34 6.08
C MET A 158 4.99 -8.87 4.99
N VAL A 159 6.03 -8.12 4.70
CA VAL A 159 7.03 -8.51 3.68
C VAL A 159 8.43 -8.30 4.21
N HIS A 160 9.37 -9.10 3.73
CA HIS A 160 10.80 -8.82 3.81
C HIS A 160 11.36 -8.62 2.39
N TYR A 161 12.56 -8.04 2.32
CA TYR A 161 13.12 -7.52 1.08
C TYR A 161 14.42 -8.24 0.76
N PHE A 162 14.55 -8.72 -0.46
CA PHE A 162 15.82 -9.21 -1.01
C PHE A 162 16.46 -8.09 -1.84
N LEU A 163 17.73 -7.83 -1.58
CA LEU A 163 18.56 -6.84 -2.26
C LEU A 163 19.73 -7.54 -2.93
N ALA A 164 20.03 -7.19 -4.17
CA ALA A 164 21.25 -7.61 -4.85
C ALA A 164 21.78 -6.50 -5.75
N ASP A 165 23.09 -6.32 -5.82
CA ASP A 165 23.72 -5.32 -6.70
C ASP A 165 24.69 -5.94 -7.71
N LYS A 166 25.07 -5.14 -8.71
CA LYS A 166 26.04 -5.50 -9.76
C LYS A 166 27.44 -5.84 -9.25
N PHE A 167 27.77 -5.54 -7.99
CA PHE A 167 29.07 -5.90 -7.39
C PHE A 167 29.02 -7.32 -6.79
N GLY A 168 27.81 -7.86 -6.66
CA GLY A 168 27.52 -9.17 -6.13
C GLY A 168 27.32 -9.18 -4.62
N ASN A 169 27.02 -8.03 -4.03
CA ASN A 169 26.54 -7.98 -2.65
C ASN A 169 25.06 -8.37 -2.63
N THR A 170 24.66 -9.07 -1.58
CA THR A 170 23.24 -9.37 -1.31
C THR A 170 22.90 -9.07 0.14
N ALA A 171 21.65 -8.70 0.37
CA ALA A 171 21.12 -8.58 1.73
C ALA A 171 19.63 -8.89 1.77
N VAL A 172 19.19 -9.48 2.89
CA VAL A 172 17.78 -9.61 3.26
C VAL A 172 17.49 -8.62 4.38
N VAL A 173 16.46 -7.79 4.20
CA VAL A 173 16.00 -6.84 5.22
C VAL A 173 14.69 -7.31 5.80
N GLU A 174 14.65 -7.54 7.10
CA GLU A 174 13.47 -8.03 7.82
C GLU A 174 13.08 -7.07 8.96
N PHE A 175 11.79 -6.93 9.18
CA PHE A 175 11.23 -6.19 10.32
C PHE A 175 10.59 -7.19 11.28
N VAL A 176 11.28 -7.50 12.38
CA VAL A 176 10.82 -8.47 13.38
C VAL A 176 10.85 -7.82 14.76
N ASN A 177 9.76 -7.93 15.52
CA ASN A 177 9.64 -7.41 16.88
C ASN A 177 10.11 -5.94 17.01
N ASN A 178 9.67 -5.09 16.07
CA ASN A 178 9.99 -3.67 16.00
C ASN A 178 11.49 -3.36 15.77
N GLN A 179 12.26 -4.33 15.25
CA GLN A 179 13.66 -4.19 14.92
C GLN A 179 13.91 -4.48 13.44
N LEU A 180 14.83 -3.71 12.86
CA LEU A 180 15.31 -3.93 11.50
C LEU A 180 16.51 -4.89 11.57
N HIS A 181 16.38 -6.05 10.95
CA HIS A 181 17.44 -7.04 10.79
C HIS A 181 17.96 -6.99 9.35
N VAL A 182 19.28 -7.06 9.19
CA VAL A 182 19.95 -7.18 7.89
C VAL A 182 20.77 -8.46 7.89
N ILE A 183 20.49 -9.35 6.95
CA ILE A 183 21.22 -10.60 6.76
C ILE A 183 21.95 -10.51 5.41
N GLU A 184 23.27 -10.40 5.44
CA GLU A 184 24.10 -10.28 4.23
C GLU A 184 24.51 -11.64 3.67
N GLY A 185 24.73 -11.72 2.35
CA GLY A 185 25.31 -12.91 1.71
C GLY A 185 24.32 -14.04 1.42
N GLU A 186 23.01 -13.82 1.62
CA GLU A 186 21.98 -14.79 1.26
C GLU A 186 21.75 -14.83 -0.25
N ASN A 187 21.47 -16.03 -0.75
CA ASN A 187 21.29 -16.31 -2.19
C ASN A 187 19.92 -16.91 -2.53
N VAL A 188 19.11 -17.21 -1.52
CA VAL A 188 17.74 -17.70 -1.68
C VAL A 188 16.87 -17.04 -0.62
N LEU A 189 15.65 -16.65 -0.99
CA LEU A 189 14.65 -16.13 -0.05
C LEU A 189 13.27 -16.71 -0.38
N THR A 190 12.53 -17.15 0.64
CA THR A 190 11.12 -17.56 0.52
C THR A 190 10.33 -16.95 1.67
N ASN A 191 9.07 -17.35 1.84
CA ASN A 191 8.12 -16.76 2.78
C ASN A 191 8.32 -17.13 4.26
N HIS A 192 9.53 -17.00 4.79
CA HIS A 192 9.81 -17.19 6.21
C HIS A 192 10.91 -16.24 6.66
N TYR A 193 10.91 -15.87 7.94
CA TYR A 193 11.98 -15.04 8.48
C TYR A 193 13.29 -15.84 8.57
N LEU A 194 14.39 -15.22 8.13
CA LEU A 194 15.74 -15.73 8.33
C LEU A 194 16.28 -15.35 9.72
N SER A 195 15.87 -14.20 10.25
CA SER A 195 16.29 -13.70 11.57
C SER A 195 15.46 -14.26 12.74
N ALA A 196 14.33 -14.92 12.45
CA ALA A 196 13.36 -15.36 13.45
C ALA A 196 12.73 -16.70 13.08
N ASP A 197 13.55 -17.76 13.09
CA ASP A 197 13.14 -19.15 12.79
C ASP A 197 12.05 -19.70 13.73
N TYR A 198 11.90 -19.12 14.92
CA TYR A 198 10.83 -19.44 15.87
C TYR A 198 9.43 -18.99 15.38
N ILE A 199 9.36 -18.07 14.41
CA ILE A 199 8.11 -17.67 13.77
C ILE A 199 7.85 -18.60 12.59
N LYS A 200 6.85 -19.47 12.73
CA LYS A 200 6.49 -20.42 11.68
C LYS A 200 5.92 -19.71 10.44
N PRO A 201 6.28 -20.12 9.22
CA PRO A 201 5.73 -19.56 8.01
C PRO A 201 4.23 -19.86 7.87
N ASP A 202 3.47 -18.89 7.36
CA ASP A 202 2.06 -19.08 7.01
C ASP A 202 1.90 -20.05 5.84
N ASN A 203 2.84 -20.02 4.90
CA ASN A 203 2.89 -20.97 3.80
C ASN A 203 3.68 -22.23 4.20
N PRO A 204 3.05 -23.43 4.23
CA PRO A 204 3.70 -24.66 4.66
C PRO A 204 4.79 -25.17 3.70
N THR A 205 4.79 -24.72 2.44
CA THR A 205 5.79 -25.10 1.42
C THR A 205 7.03 -24.20 1.46
N SER A 206 7.00 -23.09 2.20
CA SER A 206 8.08 -22.09 2.26
C SER A 206 9.46 -22.70 2.53
N LEU A 207 9.56 -23.55 3.56
CA LEU A 207 10.83 -24.18 3.97
C LEU A 207 11.29 -25.28 3.00
N SER A 208 10.37 -26.04 2.41
CA SER A 208 10.75 -27.11 1.47
C SER A 208 11.24 -26.52 0.15
N ARG A 209 10.59 -25.47 -0.36
CA ARG A 209 11.04 -24.71 -1.53
C ARG A 209 12.39 -24.04 -1.29
N TYR A 210 12.58 -23.41 -0.12
CA TYR A 210 13.86 -22.82 0.26
C TYR A 210 14.98 -23.86 0.22
N LYS A 211 14.80 -25.01 0.87
CA LYS A 211 15.82 -26.09 0.90
C LYS A 211 16.14 -26.60 -0.50
N LYS A 212 15.13 -26.79 -1.35
CA LYS A 212 15.31 -27.26 -2.73
C LYS A 212 16.06 -26.23 -3.57
N ALA A 213 15.62 -24.97 -3.56
CA ALA A 213 16.27 -23.90 -4.29
C ALA A 213 17.71 -23.68 -3.81
N LYS A 214 17.94 -23.67 -2.49
CA LYS A 214 19.28 -23.51 -1.90
C LYS A 214 20.22 -24.63 -2.32
N ALA A 215 19.77 -25.88 -2.30
CA ALA A 215 20.57 -27.01 -2.79
C ALA A 215 20.92 -26.88 -4.28
N LEU A 216 19.99 -26.44 -5.13
CA LEU A 216 20.24 -26.24 -6.57
C LEU A 216 21.27 -25.13 -6.82
N ILE A 217 21.17 -24.01 -6.11
CA ILE A 217 22.12 -22.90 -6.20
C ILE A 217 23.49 -23.31 -5.65
N GLU A 218 23.55 -24.02 -4.53
CA GLU A 218 24.81 -24.50 -3.95
C GLU A 218 25.52 -25.51 -4.86
N ASN A 219 24.77 -26.40 -5.52
CA ASN A 219 25.31 -27.33 -6.51
C ASN A 219 25.79 -26.63 -7.80
N SER A 220 25.37 -25.38 -8.02
CA SER A 220 25.77 -24.57 -9.16
C SER A 220 26.99 -23.69 -8.89
N LYS A 221 27.63 -23.80 -7.71
CA LYS A 221 28.84 -23.04 -7.37
C LYS A 221 29.95 -23.31 -8.40
N GLY A 222 30.51 -22.23 -8.96
CA GLY A 222 31.55 -22.30 -9.99
C GLY A 222 31.03 -22.62 -11.39
N ILE A 223 29.73 -22.86 -11.55
CA ILE A 223 29.06 -23.04 -12.84
C ILE A 223 28.48 -21.69 -13.28
N GLU A 224 28.63 -21.37 -14.56
CA GLU A 224 27.95 -20.23 -15.16
C GLU A 224 26.47 -20.57 -15.36
N LEU A 225 25.59 -19.78 -14.77
CA LEU A 225 24.14 -19.87 -14.98
C LEU A 225 23.69 -18.76 -15.92
N THR A 226 22.75 -19.09 -16.79
CA THR A 226 22.02 -18.14 -17.61
C THR A 226 20.69 -17.75 -16.96
N PRO A 227 20.02 -16.67 -17.41
CA PRO A 227 18.65 -16.37 -16.99
C PRO A 227 17.67 -17.53 -17.19
N MET A 228 17.83 -18.33 -18.25
CA MET A 228 17.00 -19.51 -18.49
C MET A 228 17.23 -20.61 -17.46
N ASP A 229 18.46 -20.78 -16.98
CA ASP A 229 18.76 -21.74 -15.89
C ASP A 229 18.11 -21.29 -14.58
N ILE A 230 18.13 -19.98 -14.28
CA ILE A 230 17.41 -19.41 -13.14
C ILE A 230 15.90 -19.67 -13.26
N LEU A 231 15.30 -19.42 -14.44
CA LEU A 231 13.89 -19.75 -14.68
C LEU A 231 13.60 -21.25 -14.50
N SER A 232 14.53 -22.14 -14.88
CA SER A 232 14.38 -23.59 -14.67
C SER A 232 14.46 -24.00 -13.19
N ILE A 233 15.37 -23.39 -12.42
CA ILE A 233 15.46 -23.60 -10.97
C ILE A 233 14.16 -23.18 -10.30
N LEU A 234 13.68 -22.00 -10.67
CA LEU A 234 12.42 -21.39 -10.23
C LEU A 234 11.19 -22.25 -10.60
N GLU A 235 11.14 -22.78 -11.82
CA GLU A 235 10.13 -23.73 -12.29
C GLU A 235 10.09 -24.98 -11.39
N SER A 236 11.25 -25.46 -10.93
CA SER A 236 11.33 -26.64 -10.06
C SER A 236 10.74 -26.43 -8.66
N VAL A 237 10.57 -25.18 -8.23
CA VAL A 237 9.98 -24.78 -6.94
C VAL A 237 8.67 -23.99 -7.13
N LYS A 238 8.05 -24.08 -8.32
CA LYS A 238 6.77 -23.41 -8.58
C LYS A 238 5.61 -23.99 -7.77
N GLN A 239 4.57 -23.19 -7.60
CA GLN A 239 3.29 -23.57 -7.04
C GLN A 239 2.18 -23.37 -8.09
N THR A 240 0.98 -23.87 -7.81
CA THR A 240 -0.18 -23.66 -8.68
C THR A 240 -0.58 -22.18 -8.78
N SER A 241 -0.19 -21.37 -7.80
CA SER A 241 -0.39 -19.93 -7.78
C SER A 241 0.75 -19.13 -8.42
N THR A 242 1.79 -19.78 -8.96
CA THR A 242 2.86 -19.06 -9.69
C THR A 242 2.29 -18.48 -10.98
N VAL A 243 2.21 -17.16 -11.07
CA VAL A 243 1.62 -16.46 -12.22
C VAL A 243 2.65 -15.87 -13.19
N TRP A 244 3.87 -15.61 -12.71
CA TRP A 244 5.02 -15.32 -13.56
C TRP A 244 6.34 -15.63 -12.85
N ASN A 245 7.37 -15.84 -13.66
CA ASN A 245 8.75 -16.02 -13.24
C ASN A 245 9.62 -14.96 -13.92
N THR A 246 10.48 -14.30 -13.15
CA THR A 246 11.44 -13.31 -13.65
C THR A 246 12.86 -13.81 -13.52
N ALA A 247 13.72 -13.39 -14.43
CA ALA A 247 15.17 -13.52 -14.30
C ALA A 247 15.87 -12.31 -14.90
N PHE A 248 16.88 -11.79 -14.21
CA PHE A 248 17.72 -10.69 -14.63
C PHE A 248 19.16 -11.17 -14.71
N ALA A 249 19.85 -10.85 -15.80
CA ALA A 249 21.31 -10.90 -15.88
C ALA A 249 21.86 -9.48 -15.78
N VAL A 250 22.79 -9.24 -14.85
CA VAL A 250 23.41 -7.94 -14.61
C VAL A 250 24.92 -8.09 -14.76
N ARG A 251 25.44 -7.48 -15.82
CA ARG A 251 26.90 -7.42 -16.08
C ARG A 251 27.43 -6.06 -15.65
N ASN A 252 28.54 -6.05 -14.92
CA ASN A 252 29.24 -4.83 -14.53
C ASN A 252 30.40 -4.55 -15.49
N VAL A 253 30.26 -3.52 -16.34
CA VAL A 253 31.31 -3.09 -17.27
C VAL A 253 31.72 -1.67 -16.91
N SER A 254 32.95 -1.50 -16.41
CA SER A 254 33.48 -0.19 -16.00
C SER A 254 32.54 0.57 -15.05
N ASN A 255 32.03 -0.12 -14.03
CA ASN A 255 31.07 0.40 -13.04
C ASN A 255 29.68 0.77 -13.60
N LYS A 256 29.34 0.33 -14.82
CA LYS A 256 28.01 0.49 -15.41
C LYS A 256 27.32 -0.86 -15.50
N ALA A 257 26.04 -0.91 -15.14
CA ALA A 257 25.23 -2.11 -15.27
C ALA A 257 24.73 -2.25 -16.72
N ILE A 258 24.87 -3.44 -17.27
CA ILE A 258 24.15 -3.90 -18.46
C ILE A 258 23.15 -4.93 -17.98
N VAL A 259 21.86 -4.67 -18.21
CA VAL A 259 20.78 -5.50 -17.67
C VAL A 259 20.00 -6.13 -18.82
N GLU A 260 19.90 -7.45 -18.78
CA GLU A 260 18.99 -8.25 -19.61
C GLU A 260 17.91 -8.81 -18.69
N PHE A 261 16.65 -8.69 -19.11
CA PHE A 261 15.49 -9.09 -18.33
C PHE A 261 14.69 -10.14 -19.09
N TYR A 262 14.38 -11.24 -18.41
CA TYR A 262 13.61 -12.36 -18.89
C TYR A 262 12.37 -12.49 -18.01
N ILE A 263 11.22 -12.70 -18.64
CA ILE A 263 9.98 -12.98 -17.95
C ILE A 263 9.24 -14.12 -18.63
N LYS A 264 8.74 -15.04 -17.83
CA LYS A 264 7.87 -16.13 -18.23
C LYS A 264 6.49 -15.92 -17.61
N ASN A 265 5.44 -15.82 -18.41
CA ASN A 265 4.05 -15.66 -17.91
C ASN A 265 3.42 -17.02 -17.54
N ALA A 266 2.19 -16.98 -17.06
CA ALA A 266 1.38 -18.17 -16.73
C ALA A 266 1.08 -19.08 -17.93
N ASN A 267 1.20 -18.57 -19.16
CA ASN A 267 1.00 -19.33 -20.41
C ASN A 267 2.29 -19.99 -20.92
N ASP A 268 3.35 -19.99 -20.11
CA ASP A 268 4.70 -20.46 -20.46
C ASP A 268 5.39 -19.67 -21.58
N ASP A 269 4.85 -18.51 -21.98
CA ASP A 269 5.50 -17.61 -22.93
C ASP A 269 6.67 -16.90 -22.27
N VAL A 270 7.82 -16.86 -22.96
CA VAL A 270 9.01 -16.14 -22.50
C VAL A 270 9.24 -14.90 -23.34
N ARG A 271 9.42 -13.76 -22.68
CA ARG A 271 9.88 -12.49 -23.27
C ARG A 271 11.23 -12.11 -22.72
N VAL A 272 12.03 -11.48 -23.58
CA VAL A 272 13.38 -11.01 -23.27
C VAL A 272 13.49 -9.55 -23.65
N PHE A 273 14.02 -8.76 -22.74
CA PHE A 273 14.18 -7.31 -22.88
C PHE A 273 15.63 -6.92 -22.62
N ASN A 274 16.17 -6.07 -23.51
CA ASN A 274 17.36 -5.29 -23.19
C ASN A 274 16.91 -4.02 -22.47
N VAL A 275 17.18 -3.92 -21.17
CA VAL A 275 16.62 -2.83 -20.35
C VAL A 275 17.05 -1.46 -20.85
N LYS A 276 18.29 -1.31 -21.33
CA LYS A 276 18.76 -0.04 -21.88
C LYS A 276 17.93 0.38 -23.09
N THR A 277 17.74 -0.54 -24.04
CA THR A 277 16.93 -0.28 -25.25
C THR A 277 15.48 0.08 -24.89
N GLU A 278 14.88 -0.63 -23.94
CA GLU A 278 13.51 -0.31 -23.50
C GLU A 278 13.41 1.08 -22.87
N LEU A 279 14.35 1.44 -21.98
CA LEU A 279 14.35 2.76 -21.36
C LEU A 279 14.56 3.91 -22.37
N GLU A 280 15.24 3.66 -23.50
CA GLU A 280 15.42 4.64 -24.58
C GLU A 280 14.12 4.93 -25.37
N LYS A 281 13.12 4.03 -25.33
CA LYS A 281 11.79 4.25 -25.93
C LYS A 281 10.93 5.26 -25.15
N GLY A 282 11.41 5.69 -23.98
CA GLY A 282 10.63 6.50 -23.05
C GLY A 282 9.75 5.63 -22.14
N MET A 283 8.91 6.29 -21.32
CA MET A 283 8.05 5.58 -20.39
C MET A 283 6.94 4.82 -21.12
N HIS A 284 6.89 3.52 -20.90
CA HIS A 284 5.90 2.59 -21.46
C HIS A 284 5.75 1.37 -20.54
N LEU A 285 4.76 0.53 -20.83
CA LEU A 285 4.46 -0.62 -19.99
C LEU A 285 3.79 -1.76 -20.76
N TYR A 286 3.86 -2.96 -20.20
CA TYR A 286 3.22 -4.16 -20.74
C TYR A 286 2.29 -4.79 -19.71
N ASN A 287 1.22 -5.42 -20.19
CA ASN A 287 0.41 -6.31 -19.38
C ASN A 287 1.21 -7.60 -19.07
N LEU A 288 1.30 -8.01 -17.81
CA LEU A 288 2.09 -9.18 -17.39
C LEU A 288 1.50 -10.53 -17.83
N GLU A 289 0.20 -10.61 -18.06
CA GLU A 289 -0.49 -11.81 -18.52
C GLU A 289 -0.32 -11.99 -20.03
N THR A 290 -0.59 -10.94 -20.81
CA THR A 290 -0.63 -11.01 -22.28
C THR A 290 0.65 -10.56 -22.98
N PHE A 291 1.53 -9.83 -22.28
CA PHE A 291 2.68 -9.12 -22.84
C PHE A 291 2.34 -8.11 -23.95
N GLU A 292 1.09 -7.69 -24.04
CA GLU A 292 0.69 -6.60 -24.91
C GLU A 292 1.10 -5.26 -24.30
N GLU A 293 1.61 -4.36 -25.14
CA GLU A 293 1.93 -3.00 -24.72
C GLU A 293 0.63 -2.26 -24.40
N VAL A 294 0.61 -1.57 -23.26
CA VAL A 294 -0.56 -0.85 -22.79
C VAL A 294 -0.35 0.64 -23.01
N ASP A 295 -1.36 1.31 -23.55
CA ASP A 295 -1.36 2.76 -23.66
C ASP A 295 -1.36 3.40 -22.27
N LYS A 296 -0.23 4.03 -21.90
CA LYS A 296 -0.04 4.72 -20.62
C LYS A 296 -1.10 5.78 -20.36
N ASP A 297 -1.62 6.43 -21.41
CA ASP A 297 -2.58 7.52 -21.25
C ASP A 297 -3.93 6.98 -20.77
N SER A 298 -4.27 5.72 -21.09
CA SER A 298 -5.46 5.05 -20.59
C SER A 298 -5.43 4.79 -19.07
N ILE A 299 -4.24 4.53 -18.52
CA ILE A 299 -4.03 4.32 -17.08
C ILE A 299 -3.96 5.67 -16.37
N ALA A 300 -3.26 6.65 -16.95
CA ALA A 300 -3.22 8.01 -16.41
C ALA A 300 -4.62 8.63 -16.35
N LEU A 301 -5.50 8.39 -17.33
CA LEU A 301 -6.91 8.79 -17.28
C LEU A 301 -7.65 8.15 -16.10
N ALA A 302 -7.42 6.87 -15.79
CA ALA A 302 -8.04 6.20 -14.65
C ALA A 302 -7.56 6.76 -13.29
N ASP A 303 -6.29 7.14 -13.17
CA ASP A 303 -5.74 7.74 -11.94
C ASP A 303 -6.11 9.23 -11.80
N ASN A 304 -6.22 9.94 -12.94
CA ASN A 304 -6.66 11.33 -13.01
C ASN A 304 -8.19 11.48 -12.86
N MET A 305 -8.95 10.38 -12.97
CA MET A 305 -10.37 10.30 -12.60
C MET A 305 -10.57 10.23 -11.08
N ARG A 306 -9.54 9.83 -10.30
CA ARG A 306 -9.58 9.68 -8.83
C ARG A 306 -9.54 11.00 -8.06
N ARG A 307 -10.35 11.97 -8.46
CA ARG A 307 -10.33 13.35 -7.93
C ARG A 307 -11.22 13.56 -6.74
N PHE A 308 -12.08 12.61 -6.38
CA PHE A 308 -13.05 12.83 -5.32
C PHE A 308 -12.83 11.84 -4.17
N LEU A 309 -12.89 12.36 -2.96
CA LEU A 309 -12.87 11.57 -1.74
C LEU A 309 -14.18 11.81 -1.00
N VAL A 310 -14.98 10.76 -0.88
CA VAL A 310 -16.18 10.75 -0.04
C VAL A 310 -15.78 10.25 1.34
N LYS A 311 -15.91 11.07 2.39
CA LYS A 311 -15.69 10.65 3.79
C LYS A 311 -17.02 10.55 4.53
N ILE A 312 -17.19 9.46 5.26
CA ILE A 312 -18.30 9.28 6.21
C ILE A 312 -17.68 9.01 7.58
N SER A 313 -18.05 9.78 8.61
CA SER A 313 -17.55 9.54 9.97
C SER A 313 -18.62 9.81 11.03
N ASN A 314 -18.49 9.12 12.17
CA ASN A 314 -19.43 9.19 13.28
C ASN A 314 -18.67 9.29 14.60
N SER A 315 -19.18 10.07 15.55
CA SER A 315 -18.80 10.01 16.95
C SER A 315 -19.78 9.16 17.74
N TYR A 316 -19.27 8.29 18.59
CA TYR A 316 -20.06 7.59 19.59
C TYR A 316 -19.76 8.16 20.97
N GLY A 317 -20.76 8.73 21.63
CA GLY A 317 -20.73 9.00 23.06
C GLY A 317 -21.56 7.96 23.83
N PRO A 318 -21.54 7.95 25.17
CA PRO A 318 -22.46 7.12 25.96
C PRO A 318 -23.92 7.42 25.55
N LEU A 319 -24.83 6.43 25.72
CA LEU A 319 -26.22 6.42 25.20
C LEU A 319 -27.07 7.69 25.49
N SER A 320 -26.63 8.58 26.39
CA SER A 320 -27.25 9.82 26.82
C SER A 320 -26.63 11.11 26.27
N SER A 321 -25.66 11.04 25.35
CA SER A 321 -24.94 12.20 24.81
C SER A 321 -25.25 12.48 23.34
N SER A 322 -25.05 13.73 22.89
CA SER A 322 -25.26 14.12 21.50
C SER A 322 -24.30 13.37 20.56
N SER A 323 -24.82 12.74 19.51
CA SER A 323 -24.00 12.11 18.47
C SER A 323 -23.82 13.02 17.27
N MET A 324 -22.64 12.94 16.65
CA MET A 324 -22.28 13.65 15.44
C MET A 324 -21.99 12.64 14.33
N ALA A 325 -22.61 12.82 13.18
CA ALA A 325 -22.24 12.17 11.94
C ALA A 325 -21.81 13.22 10.91
N THR A 326 -20.92 12.87 10.00
CA THR A 326 -20.44 13.79 8.98
C THR A 326 -20.35 13.09 7.63
N PHE A 327 -20.66 13.86 6.59
CA PHE A 327 -20.56 13.44 5.19
C PHE A 327 -19.76 14.50 4.45
N SER A 328 -18.58 14.14 3.96
CA SER A 328 -17.71 15.04 3.20
C SER A 328 -17.54 14.56 1.77
N LEU A 329 -17.52 15.49 0.82
CA LEU A 329 -17.05 15.29 -0.54
C LEU A 329 -15.89 16.25 -0.77
N LEU A 330 -14.68 15.70 -0.84
CA LEU A 330 -13.43 16.45 -0.96
C LEU A 330 -12.85 16.28 -2.36
N VAL A 331 -12.33 17.36 -2.94
CA VAL A 331 -11.50 17.27 -4.14
C VAL A 331 -10.09 16.92 -3.69
N ASN A 332 -9.62 15.76 -4.13
CA ASN A 332 -8.29 15.24 -3.88
C ASN A 332 -7.33 15.77 -4.93
N ASN A 333 -6.28 16.47 -4.49
CA ASN A 333 -5.24 16.99 -5.36
C ASN A 333 -3.87 16.63 -4.76
N ALA A 334 -3.09 15.82 -5.46
CA ALA A 334 -1.85 15.27 -4.92
C ALA A 334 -0.88 16.39 -4.53
N GLY A 335 -0.38 16.36 -3.29
CA GLY A 335 0.57 17.35 -2.77
C GLY A 335 -0.02 18.70 -2.37
N TYR A 336 -1.35 18.88 -2.43
CA TYR A 336 -2.03 20.12 -2.02
C TYR A 336 -3.10 19.86 -0.96
N PRO A 337 -3.49 20.88 -0.17
CA PRO A 337 -4.68 20.79 0.68
C PRO A 337 -5.92 20.41 -0.15
N ARG A 338 -6.65 19.42 0.34
CA ARG A 338 -7.95 19.00 -0.16
C ARG A 338 -8.99 20.02 0.27
N ILE A 339 -9.87 20.39 -0.65
CA ILE A 339 -10.96 21.32 -0.38
C ILE A 339 -12.25 20.63 -0.76
N GLY A 340 -13.27 20.74 0.07
CA GLY A 340 -14.56 20.20 -0.28
C GLY A 340 -15.70 20.67 0.59
N VAL A 341 -16.84 20.07 0.35
CA VAL A 341 -18.08 20.34 1.08
C VAL A 341 -18.28 19.26 2.12
N GLU A 342 -18.72 19.65 3.30
CA GLU A 342 -19.03 18.75 4.40
C GLU A 342 -20.38 19.11 5.01
N CYS A 343 -21.17 18.11 5.40
CA CYS A 343 -22.39 18.29 6.15
C CYS A 343 -22.26 17.61 7.52
N ILE A 344 -22.44 18.38 8.59
CA ILE A 344 -22.55 17.87 9.96
C ILE A 344 -24.02 17.53 10.23
N VAL A 345 -24.26 16.29 10.65
CA VAL A 345 -25.53 15.81 11.20
C VAL A 345 -25.38 15.72 12.71
N LEU A 346 -26.02 16.63 13.44
CA LEU A 346 -25.99 16.65 14.90
C LEU A 346 -27.31 16.09 15.43
N ASN A 347 -27.24 15.01 16.19
CA ASN A 347 -28.38 14.44 16.90
C ASN A 347 -28.32 14.82 18.36
N GLN A 348 -29.32 15.54 18.84
CA GLN A 348 -29.46 15.90 20.24
C GLN A 348 -30.59 15.08 20.85
N LEU A 349 -30.26 14.33 21.90
CA LEU A 349 -31.22 13.59 22.72
C LEU A 349 -31.53 14.44 23.95
N THR A 350 -32.82 14.75 24.15
CA THR A 350 -33.36 15.31 25.39
C THR A 350 -34.28 14.27 26.04
N GLU A 351 -34.58 14.39 27.33
CA GLU A 351 -35.37 13.40 28.09
C GLU A 351 -36.70 13.01 27.41
N ASP A 352 -37.30 13.91 26.61
CA ASP A 352 -38.60 13.72 25.96
C ASP A 352 -38.58 13.80 24.41
N ASN A 353 -37.46 14.11 23.75
CA ASN A 353 -37.42 14.29 22.28
C ASN A 353 -36.03 14.10 21.67
N SER A 354 -35.99 13.58 20.44
CA SER A 354 -34.81 13.57 19.57
C SER A 354 -34.92 14.65 18.50
N GLN A 355 -33.87 15.47 18.34
CA GLN A 355 -33.80 16.45 17.26
C GLN A 355 -32.54 16.23 16.42
N THR A 356 -32.72 16.07 15.12
CA THR A 356 -31.63 15.98 14.14
C THR A 356 -31.53 17.30 13.37
N ASN A 357 -30.36 17.91 13.40
CA ASN A 357 -30.06 19.15 12.68
C ASN A 357 -28.92 18.93 11.69
N LEU A 358 -29.00 19.60 10.54
CA LEU A 358 -28.02 19.54 9.44
C LEU A 358 -27.31 20.88 9.30
N TYR A 359 -25.99 20.84 9.21
CA TYR A 359 -25.15 22.04 9.06
C TYR A 359 -24.19 21.85 7.90
N PRO A 360 -24.48 22.43 6.72
CA PRO A 360 -23.57 22.39 5.58
C PRO A 360 -22.40 23.36 5.80
N GLY A 361 -21.24 23.01 5.26
CA GLY A 361 -20.02 23.78 5.39
C GLY A 361 -18.98 23.43 4.34
N ILE A 362 -17.85 24.14 4.43
CA ILE A 362 -16.65 23.89 3.63
C ILE A 362 -15.59 23.35 4.57
N ASN A 363 -14.88 22.32 4.12
CA ASN A 363 -13.77 21.70 4.84
C ASN A 363 -12.48 21.83 4.04
N PHE A 364 -11.43 22.26 4.73
CA PHE A 364 -10.06 22.34 4.24
C PHE A 364 -9.26 21.29 4.97
N ASP A 365 -8.68 20.38 4.21
CA ASP A 365 -8.11 19.17 4.75
C ASP A 365 -6.68 19.04 4.20
N TYR A 366 -5.72 18.75 5.07
CA TYR A 366 -4.32 18.66 4.74
C TYR A 366 -3.69 17.38 5.30
N HIS A 367 -3.10 16.63 4.39
CA HIS A 367 -2.32 15.43 4.71
C HIS A 367 -0.91 15.82 5.14
N LEU A 368 -0.61 15.57 6.41
CA LEU A 368 0.69 15.79 7.02
C LEU A 368 1.41 14.46 7.22
N LEU A 369 2.64 14.37 6.71
CA LEU A 369 3.52 13.19 6.86
C LEU A 369 2.89 11.87 6.36
N GLU A 370 1.95 11.94 5.40
CA GLU A 370 1.27 10.78 4.77
C GLU A 370 0.48 9.88 5.75
N GLN A 371 0.30 10.31 7.00
CA GLN A 371 -0.34 9.55 8.07
C GLN A 371 -1.36 10.36 8.86
N PHE A 372 -1.10 11.65 9.02
CA PHE A 372 -1.92 12.53 9.82
C PHE A 372 -2.77 13.40 8.93
N ASN A 373 -4.03 13.55 9.33
CA ASN A 373 -4.95 14.46 8.70
C ASN A 373 -5.19 15.65 9.64
N LEU A 374 -4.97 16.85 9.11
CA LEU A 374 -5.36 18.09 9.75
C LEU A 374 -6.51 18.68 8.94
N ALA A 375 -7.62 19.04 9.58
CA ALA A 375 -8.70 19.70 8.85
C ALA A 375 -9.28 20.90 9.60
N ILE A 376 -9.74 21.89 8.85
CA ILE A 376 -10.43 23.08 9.34
C ILE A 376 -11.74 23.21 8.56
N GLY A 377 -12.85 23.19 9.27
CA GLY A 377 -14.19 23.33 8.69
C GLY A 377 -14.89 24.60 9.13
N ILE A 378 -15.67 25.20 8.24
CA ILE A 378 -16.58 26.33 8.53
C ILE A 378 -17.99 25.91 8.15
N PHE A 379 -18.91 25.92 9.12
CA PHE A 379 -20.27 25.43 8.93
C PHE A 379 -21.29 26.54 9.15
N LEU A 380 -22.36 26.50 8.37
CA LEU A 380 -23.41 27.52 8.35
C LEU A 380 -24.70 26.99 8.98
N ASN A 381 -25.46 27.90 9.58
CA ASN A 381 -26.81 27.60 10.04
C ASN A 381 -27.80 27.81 8.88
N PRO A 382 -28.42 26.75 8.35
CA PRO A 382 -29.28 26.85 7.17
C PRO A 382 -30.60 27.58 7.45
N THR A 383 -30.97 27.75 8.72
CA THR A 383 -32.21 28.44 9.11
C THR A 383 -32.09 29.97 9.14
N LYS A 384 -30.86 30.51 9.02
CA LYS A 384 -30.60 31.95 8.98
C LYS A 384 -30.20 32.39 7.56
N PRO A 385 -30.58 33.59 7.10
CA PRO A 385 -30.27 34.06 5.75
C PRO A 385 -28.76 34.26 5.55
N LEU A 386 -28.23 33.84 4.38
CA LEU A 386 -26.80 33.89 4.03
C LEU A 386 -26.19 35.30 4.05
N ILE A 387 -27.00 36.34 3.89
CA ILE A 387 -26.57 37.75 3.85
C ILE A 387 -25.81 38.16 5.12
N LYS A 388 -26.02 37.47 6.24
CA LYS A 388 -25.32 37.72 7.51
C LYS A 388 -24.11 36.84 7.77
N LEU A 389 -23.70 35.96 6.84
CA LEU A 389 -22.78 34.84 7.08
C LEU A 389 -23.10 34.13 8.40
N PRO A 390 -24.19 33.33 8.46
CA PRO A 390 -24.63 32.72 9.71
C PRO A 390 -23.72 31.55 10.08
N ILE A 391 -22.48 31.84 10.47
CA ILE A 391 -21.51 30.85 10.91
C ILE A 391 -22.08 30.17 12.15
N PHE A 392 -22.34 28.88 12.01
CA PHE A 392 -22.80 28.01 13.09
C PHE A 392 -21.62 27.53 13.93
N SER A 393 -20.55 27.07 13.27
CA SER A 393 -19.36 26.56 13.95
C SER A 393 -18.12 26.62 13.09
N ILE A 394 -16.97 26.57 13.77
CA ILE A 394 -15.67 26.26 13.19
C ILE A 394 -15.20 24.94 13.80
N THR A 395 -14.63 24.06 12.98
CA THR A 395 -14.02 22.81 13.45
C THR A 395 -12.51 22.80 13.21
N PHE A 396 -11.79 22.12 14.10
CA PHE A 396 -10.39 21.75 13.93
C PHE A 396 -10.25 20.26 14.20
N ASP A 397 -9.77 19.53 13.21
CA ASP A 397 -9.60 18.08 13.28
C ASP A 397 -8.13 17.71 13.26
N ILE A 398 -7.77 16.77 14.12
CA ILE A 398 -6.48 16.10 14.08
C ILE A 398 -6.69 14.60 14.20
N GLY A 399 -6.13 13.84 13.28
CA GLY A 399 -6.29 12.40 13.31
C GLY A 399 -5.36 11.64 12.41
N ILE A 400 -5.57 10.33 12.40
CA ILE A 400 -4.84 9.37 11.60
C ILE A 400 -5.73 9.02 10.41
N GLU A 401 -5.23 9.35 9.22
CA GLU A 401 -5.76 8.88 7.94
C GLU A 401 -4.58 8.25 7.20
N PRO A 402 -4.34 6.94 7.39
CA PRO A 402 -3.24 6.30 6.71
C PRO A 402 -3.51 6.35 5.21
N ASP A 403 -2.49 6.73 4.43
CA ASP A 403 -2.58 6.78 2.97
C ASP A 403 -2.62 5.36 2.40
N ASN A 404 -3.74 4.67 2.58
CA ASN A 404 -3.94 3.37 1.98
C ASN A 404 -4.33 3.64 0.52
N TRP A 405 -3.55 3.09 -0.41
CA TRP A 405 -3.86 3.06 -1.85
C TRP A 405 -5.04 2.13 -2.18
N ILE A 406 -5.66 1.56 -1.14
CA ILE A 406 -6.92 0.84 -1.18
C ILE A 406 -8.06 1.88 -1.27
N PRO A 407 -9.15 1.61 -2.01
CA PRO A 407 -10.28 2.52 -2.10
C PRO A 407 -10.87 2.93 -0.73
N TYR A 408 -10.64 2.14 0.32
CA TYR A 408 -11.14 2.34 1.68
C TYR A 408 -10.06 2.87 2.63
N ARG A 409 -10.31 4.06 3.22
CA ARG A 409 -9.42 4.71 4.19
C ARG A 409 -10.09 4.78 5.56
N PRO A 410 -9.70 4.00 6.57
CA PRO A 410 -10.23 4.27 7.91
C PRO A 410 -9.72 5.63 8.40
N LEU A 411 -10.58 6.28 9.17
CA LEU A 411 -10.33 7.59 9.74
C LEU A 411 -10.57 7.49 11.23
N LEU A 412 -9.54 7.81 12.01
CA LEU A 412 -9.68 8.06 13.44
C LEU A 412 -9.19 9.47 13.72
N PHE A 413 -10.09 10.37 14.11
CA PHE A 413 -9.71 11.76 14.37
C PHE A 413 -10.46 12.36 15.55
N LEU A 414 -9.79 13.28 16.22
CA LEU A 414 -10.39 14.14 17.23
C LEU A 414 -10.84 15.42 16.53
N ARG A 415 -12.15 15.68 16.56
CA ARG A 415 -12.77 16.93 16.10
C ARG A 415 -13.03 17.85 17.27
N SER A 416 -12.43 19.03 17.24
CA SER A 416 -12.72 20.13 18.14
C SER A 416 -13.70 21.07 17.44
N MET A 417 -14.86 21.35 18.02
CA MET A 417 -15.91 22.16 17.42
C MET A 417 -16.19 23.38 18.30
N LEU A 418 -15.96 24.58 17.77
CA LEU A 418 -16.36 25.84 18.37
C LEU A 418 -17.70 26.28 17.79
N LYS A 419 -18.77 26.18 18.58
CA LYS A 419 -20.14 26.53 18.21
C LYS A 419 -20.45 27.97 18.63
N PHE A 420 -20.96 28.78 17.70
CA PHE A 420 -21.39 30.15 18.01
C PHE A 420 -22.86 30.14 18.44
N THR A 421 -23.11 30.34 19.73
CA THR A 421 -24.47 30.53 20.27
C THR A 421 -24.74 32.01 20.54
N GLU A 422 -26.01 32.39 20.76
CA GLU A 422 -26.40 33.79 20.95
C GLU A 422 -25.83 34.41 22.24
N ASN A 423 -25.45 33.59 23.23
CA ASN A 423 -24.96 34.07 24.52
C ASN A 423 -23.43 33.94 24.68
N ASN A 424 -22.86 32.78 24.37
CA ASN A 424 -21.41 32.52 24.46
C ASN A 424 -20.97 31.41 23.49
N PRO A 425 -19.75 31.44 22.95
CA PRO A 425 -19.23 30.34 22.17
C PRO A 425 -19.03 29.09 23.05
N GLU A 426 -19.38 27.92 22.52
CA GLU A 426 -19.26 26.62 23.19
C GLU A 426 -18.21 25.76 22.48
N LEU A 427 -17.27 25.18 23.23
CA LEU A 427 -16.24 24.29 22.68
C LEU A 427 -16.54 22.84 23.05
N SER A 428 -16.65 21.97 22.05
CA SER A 428 -16.95 20.54 22.20
C SER A 428 -15.90 19.69 21.50
N PHE A 429 -15.65 18.48 22.01
CA PHE A 429 -14.71 17.52 21.43
C PHE A 429 -15.43 16.23 21.07
N TYR A 430 -15.16 15.71 19.88
CA TYR A 430 -15.74 14.48 19.35
C TYR A 430 -14.63 13.55 18.86
N LEU A 431 -14.57 12.34 19.42
CA LEU A 431 -13.76 11.29 18.84
C LEU A 431 -14.54 10.64 17.69
N MET A 432 -14.02 10.80 16.49
CA MET A 432 -14.68 10.42 15.24
C MET A 432 -14.04 9.17 14.66
N PHE A 433 -14.87 8.21 14.29
CA PHE A 433 -14.51 7.00 13.56
C PHE A 433 -15.20 7.01 12.21
N GLY A 434 -14.46 6.77 11.13
CA GLY A 434 -15.03 6.85 9.80
C GLY A 434 -14.25 6.10 8.74
N SER A 435 -14.73 6.25 7.52
CA SER A 435 -14.07 5.74 6.33
C SER A 435 -14.17 6.70 5.15
N GLY A 436 -13.15 6.69 4.30
CA GLY A 436 -13.07 7.43 3.05
C GLY A 436 -13.10 6.50 1.84
N LEU A 437 -13.87 6.85 0.82
CA LEU A 437 -13.89 6.21 -0.49
C LEU A 437 -13.35 7.16 -1.56
N ARG A 438 -12.28 6.74 -2.27
CA ARG A 438 -11.75 7.48 -3.42
C ARG A 438 -12.48 7.06 -4.71
N PHE A 439 -12.92 8.05 -5.49
CA PHE A 439 -13.57 7.90 -6.79
C PHE A 439 -12.80 8.65 -7.84
#